data_AF-A0A7X9XDW2-F1
#
_entry.id   AF-A0A7X9XDW2-F1
#
_cell.length_a   1.000
_cell.length_b   1.000
_cell.length_c   1.000
_cell.angle_alpha   90.00
_cell.angle_beta   90.00
_cell.angle_gamma   90.00
#
_symmetry.space_group_name_H-M   'P 1'
#
loop_
_entity.id
_entity.type
_entity.pdbx_description
1 polymer ?
#
loop_
_entity_poly.entity_id
_entity_poly.type
_entity_poly.pdbx_seq_one_letter_code
_entity_poly.pdbx_strand_id
1 'polypeptide(L)' 'MGDVSLYTYIFIEHKVGKKAGDNARMAAEKAYQKIDDIAKKKKVKVFVKNRPLIRIKYLDDQGQLQLFKPNI' A
#
# COMPACT_ATOMS: atom_id res chain seq x y z
N MET A 1 19.89 12.53 -17.65
CA MET A 1 19.89 12.06 -16.26
C MET A 1 18.48 11.60 -15.93
N GLY A 2 18.25 10.30 -15.85
CA GLY A 2 16.92 9.76 -15.51
C GLY A 2 16.70 9.90 -14.01
N ASP A 3 15.64 10.62 -13.63
CA ASP A 3 15.14 10.62 -12.25
C ASP A 3 14.82 9.18 -11.84
N VAL A 4 15.76 8.53 -11.16
CA VAL A 4 15.47 7.29 -10.43
C VAL A 4 14.66 7.70 -9.21
N SER A 5 13.36 7.85 -9.42
CA SER A 5 12.38 7.94 -8.33
C SER A 5 12.45 6.60 -7.60
N LEU A 6 13.21 6.52 -6.51
CA LEU A 6 13.26 5.34 -5.64
C LEU A 6 11.86 5.14 -5.05
N TYR A 7 11.08 4.27 -5.69
CA TYR A 7 9.77 3.88 -5.18
C TYR A 7 9.97 2.84 -4.08
N THR A 8 9.55 3.16 -2.86
CA THR A 8 9.53 2.19 -1.77
C THR A 8 8.27 1.34 -1.89
N TYR A 9 8.46 0.03 -2.02
CA TYR A 9 7.37 -0.93 -2.07
C TYR A 9 7.20 -1.60 -0.71
N ILE A 10 5.96 -1.66 -0.25
CA ILE A 10 5.56 -2.52 0.87
C ILE A 10 4.77 -3.68 0.27
N PHE A 11 5.25 -4.89 0.49
CA PHE A 11 4.56 -6.10 0.08
C PHE A 11 3.83 -6.70 1.28
N ILE A 12 2.54 -6.98 1.11
CA ILE A 12 1.71 -7.59 2.14
C ILE A 12 1.28 -8.97 1.64
N GLU A 13 1.89 -9.98 2.23
CA GLU A 13 1.49 -11.38 2.04
C GLU A 13 0.44 -11.73 3.10
N HIS A 14 -0.74 -12.15 2.63
CA HIS A 14 -1.77 -12.65 3.54
C HIS A 14 -1.60 -14.16 3.71
N LYS A 15 -1.48 -14.63 4.96
CA LYS A 15 -1.41 -16.08 5.23
C LYS A 15 -2.76 -16.72 4.89
N VAL A 16 -2.75 -17.56 3.86
CA VAL A 16 -3.89 -18.37 3.41
C VAL A 16 -4.36 -19.23 4.58
N GLY A 17 -5.66 -19.18 4.92
CA GLY A 17 -6.27 -20.02 5.97
C GLY A 17 -6.85 -19.31 7.19
N LYS A 18 -6.97 -17.98 7.23
CA LYS A 18 -7.74 -17.27 8.27
C LYS A 18 -9.06 -16.71 7.72
N LYS A 19 -10.08 -16.80 8.59
CA LYS A 19 -11.52 -16.50 8.42
C LYS A 19 -11.89 -15.62 7.23
N ALA A 20 -12.90 -16.07 6.47
CA ALA A 20 -13.64 -15.28 5.48
C ALA A 20 -14.01 -13.91 6.07
N GLY A 21 -13.39 -12.84 5.57
CA GLY A 21 -13.67 -11.47 5.99
C GLY A 21 -12.46 -10.54 6.00
N ASP A 22 -11.24 -11.04 6.23
CA ASP A 22 -10.00 -10.26 6.10
C ASP A 22 -9.24 -10.74 4.86
N ASN A 23 -9.43 -10.06 3.72
CA ASN A 23 -8.64 -10.34 2.51
C ASN A 23 -7.39 -9.45 2.47
N ALA A 24 -6.38 -9.86 1.68
CA ALA A 24 -5.12 -9.13 1.58
C ALA A 24 -5.30 -7.66 1.13
N ARG A 25 -6.37 -7.37 0.39
CA ARG A 25 -6.76 -6.00 0.03
C ARG A 25 -7.08 -5.15 1.26
N MET A 26 -7.87 -5.66 2.20
CA MET A 26 -8.17 -4.93 3.45
C MET A 26 -6.92 -4.71 4.30
N ALA A 27 -5.98 -5.65 4.31
CA ALA A 27 -4.70 -5.47 4.97
C ALA A 27 -3.88 -4.35 4.30
N ALA A 28 -3.89 -4.28 2.97
CA ALA A 28 -3.26 -3.20 2.21
C ALA A 28 -3.91 -1.83 2.47
N GLU A 29 -5.23 -1.78 2.56
CA GLU A 29 -5.96 -0.55 2.90
C GLU A 29 -5.64 -0.05 4.31
N LYS A 30 -5.68 -0.94 5.32
CA LYS A 30 -5.31 -0.62 6.70
C LYS A 30 -3.86 -0.14 6.82
N ALA A 31 -2.94 -0.78 6.09
CA ALA A 31 -1.53 -0.36 6.06
C ALA A 31 -1.39 1.04 5.45
N TYR A 32 -2.09 1.32 4.36
CA TYR A 32 -2.10 2.63 3.74
C TYR A 32 -2.63 3.72 4.69
N GLN A 33 -3.77 3.49 5.34
CA GLN A 33 -4.34 4.44 6.31
C GLN A 33 -3.36 4.75 7.44
N LYS A 34 -2.71 3.73 8.03
CA LYS A 34 -1.71 3.95 9.09
C LYS A 34 -0.52 4.79 8.61
N ILE A 35 -0.05 4.56 7.38
CA ILE A 35 1.04 5.34 6.80
C ILE A 35 0.62 6.80 6.62
N ASP A 36 -0.58 7.03 6.08
CA ASP A 36 -1.13 8.37 5.89
C ASP A 36 -1.30 9.12 7.23
N ASP A 37 -1.84 8.46 8.26
CA ASP A 37 -2.00 9.03 9.61
C ASP A 37 -0.66 9.43 10.23
N ILE A 38 0.34 8.54 10.15
CA ILE A 38 1.69 8.83 10.66
C ILE A 38 2.33 9.98 9.87
N ALA A 39 2.19 9.98 8.54
CA ALA A 39 2.73 11.02 7.69
C ALA A 39 2.12 12.40 8.00
N LYS A 40 0.79 12.46 8.17
CA LYS A 40 0.06 13.66 8.64
C LYS A 40 0.59 14.13 9.99
N LYS A 41 0.71 13.22 10.97
CA LYS A 41 1.24 13.54 12.31
C LYS A 41 2.67 14.07 12.26
N LYS A 42 3.50 13.55 11.37
CA LYS A 42 4.91 13.94 11.21
C LYS A 42 5.12 15.08 10.20
N LYS A 43 4.06 15.59 9.57
CA LYS A 43 4.11 16.58 8.48
C LYS A 43 5.02 16.15 7.32
N VAL A 44 5.06 14.85 7.03
CA VAL A 44 5.83 14.26 5.92
C VAL A 44 4.91 14.12 4.71
N LYS A 45 5.42 14.47 3.52
CA LYS A 45 4.69 14.26 2.27
C LYS A 45 4.75 12.79 1.88
N VAL A 46 3.60 12.16 1.66
CA VAL A 46 3.47 10.80 1.08
C VAL A 46 3.09 10.82 -0.40
N PHE A 47 2.89 12.01 -0.96
CA PHE A 47 2.58 12.25 -2.37
C PHE A 47 3.50 13.29 -2.99
N VAL A 48 3.83 13.10 -4.27
CA VAL A 48 4.46 14.10 -5.13
C VAL A 48 3.71 14.14 -6.45
N LYS A 49 3.16 15.30 -6.85
CA LYS A 49 2.41 15.47 -8.11
C LYS A 49 1.34 14.39 -8.32
N ASN A 50 0.54 14.12 -7.28
CA ASN A 50 -0.50 13.08 -7.24
C ASN A 50 0.00 11.63 -7.40
N ARG A 51 1.32 11.38 -7.28
CA ARG A 51 1.89 10.03 -7.25
C ARG A 51 2.23 9.65 -5.82
N PRO A 52 1.76 8.49 -5.32
CA PRO A 52 2.17 8.02 -4.00
C PRO A 52 3.67 7.68 -4.01
N LEU A 53 4.38 8.15 -2.99
CA LEU A 53 5.78 7.80 -2.77
C LEU A 53 5.94 6.37 -2.25
N ILE A 54 4.92 5.86 -1.55
CA ILE A 54 4.86 4.50 -1.03
C ILE A 54 3.79 3.74 -1.79
N ARG A 55 4.16 2.62 -2.40
CA ARG A 55 3.25 1.75 -3.14
C ARG A 55 3.04 0.45 -2.36
N ILE A 56 1.79 0.10 -2.11
CA ILE A 56 1.45 -1.14 -1.39
C ILE A 56 0.96 -2.16 -2.41
N LYS A 57 1.59 -3.34 -2.43
CA LYS A 57 1.14 -4.48 -3.22
C LYS A 57 0.61 -5.59 -2.31
N TYR A 58 -0.39 -6.32 -2.78
CA TYR A 58 -0.98 -7.45 -2.08
C TYR A 58 -1.25 -8.60 -3.05
N LEU A 59 -1.23 -9.84 -2.57
CA LEU A 59 -1.72 -11.00 -3.34
C LEU A 59 -3.22 -11.12 -3.12
N ASP A 60 -4.01 -11.08 -4.19
CA ASP A 60 -5.46 -11.35 -4.08
C ASP A 60 -5.75 -12.84 -3.84
N ASP A 61 -7.03 -13.16 -3.68
CA ASP A 61 -7.50 -14.52 -3.36
C ASP A 61 -7.24 -15.51 -4.52
N GLN A 62 -6.87 -15.03 -5.71
CA GLN A 62 -6.44 -15.84 -6.86
C GLN A 62 -4.92 -15.99 -6.93
N GLY A 63 -4.19 -15.45 -5.95
CA GLY A 63 -2.72 -15.44 -5.94
C GLY A 63 -2.12 -14.45 -6.93
N GLN A 64 -2.89 -13.48 -7.43
CA GLN A 64 -2.36 -12.46 -8.35
C GLN A 64 -1.87 -11.24 -7.57
N LEU A 65 -0.73 -10.72 -8.00
CA LEU A 65 -0.12 -9.54 -7.40
C LEU A 65 -0.83 -8.27 -7.84
N GLN A 66 -1.57 -7.65 -6.92
CA GLN A 66 -2.31 -6.41 -7.14
C GLN A 66 -1.60 -5.20 -6.53
N LEU A 67 -1.71 -4.05 -7.18
CA LEU A 67 -1.33 -2.76 -6.60
C LEU A 67 -2.54 -2.14 -5.90
N PHE A 68 -2.40 -1.80 -4.61
CA PHE A 68 -3.39 -1.00 -3.91
C PHE A 68 -3.37 0.44 -4.46
N LYS A 69 -4.53 0.89 -4.94
CA LYS A 69 -4.77 2.25 -5.42
C LYS A 69 -5.70 2.93 -4.41
N PRO A 70 -5.21 3.86 -3.58
CA PRO A 70 -6.08 4.63 -2.72
C PRO A 70 -6.97 5.53 -3.59
N ASN A 71 -8.22 5.71 -3.20
CA ASN A 71 -9.11 6.69 -3.84
C ASN A 71 -8.75 8.05 -3.23
N ILE A 72 -7.96 8.85 -3.94
CA ILE A 72 -7.40 10.14 -3.49
C ILE A 72 -7.93 11.24 -4.39
#